data_AF-A0A0D5YSY8-F1
#
_entry.id   AF-A0A0D5YSY8-F1
#
_cell.length_a   1.000
_cell.length_b   1.000
_cell.length_c   1.000
_cell.angle_alpha   90.00
_cell.angle_beta   90.00
_cell.angle_gamma   90.00
#
_symmetry.space_group_name_H-M   'P 1'
#
loop_
_entity.id
_entity.type
_entity.pdbx_description
1 polymer ?
#
loop_
_entity_poly.entity_id
_entity_poly.type
_entity_poly.pdbx_seq_one_letter_code
_entity_poly.pdbx_strand_id
1 'polypeptide(L)'
;MKSKWHLIIVSILLLQCSDESPNYKALLGVDILPNEHPIFFKKELVPNGKLIHRGILNPQLDAYYFTLSNKDFSDFDIYIIERKEGKWSEPQKAFFNSEYDDHGMSFSPDGKRIYFSSTRPIIGKDLPETWHLWRTNNNNGTWTEPEYVDIPNMRDKLISHPSISENGTLYFHASNLDYSKMDIYHSVQEEGKFKDAEKTYLSDSNTYGRTTPYVSADGSFLIYAAINKTLDLMICQKDEKGKWSQAKAFNKAVNTNGQGNPYITPDNKFLFFAVEENNKWKVKWVDVESLVKNQ
;
A
#
# COMPACT_ATOMS: atom_id res chain seq x y z
N MET A 1 -59.90 -2.11 44.90
CA MET A 1 -58.71 -1.45 44.31
C MET A 1 -58.03 -2.44 43.36
N LYS A 2 -58.17 -2.26 42.04
CA LYS A 2 -57.55 -3.13 41.01
C LYS A 2 -56.25 -2.47 40.55
N SER A 3 -55.10 -3.13 40.76
CA SER A 3 -53.80 -2.69 40.24
C SER A 3 -53.63 -3.21 38.81
N LYS A 4 -53.37 -2.31 37.85
CA LYS A 4 -53.06 -2.62 36.45
C LYS A 4 -51.54 -2.68 36.27
N TRP A 5 -51.02 -3.86 35.95
CA TRP A 5 -49.66 -4.00 35.44
C TRP A 5 -49.61 -3.55 33.97
N HIS A 6 -48.73 -2.61 33.63
CA HIS A 6 -48.41 -2.28 32.24
C HIS A 6 -47.09 -2.99 31.90
N LEU A 7 -47.15 -3.99 31.01
CA LEU A 7 -45.96 -4.49 30.33
C LEU A 7 -45.52 -3.44 29.30
N ILE A 8 -44.29 -2.93 29.44
CA ILE A 8 -43.62 -2.18 28.39
C ILE A 8 -42.89 -3.21 27.52
N ILE A 9 -43.39 -3.45 26.32
CA ILE A 9 -42.68 -4.21 25.28
C ILE A 9 -41.74 -3.21 24.59
N VAL A 10 -40.45 -3.29 24.89
CA VAL A 10 -39.42 -2.60 24.12
C VAL A 10 -39.18 -3.41 22.86
N SER A 11 -39.76 -2.95 21.75
CA SER A 11 -39.47 -3.47 20.41
C SER A 11 -38.07 -3.03 20.00
N ILE A 12 -37.11 -3.94 20.10
CA ILE A 12 -35.77 -3.80 19.51
C ILE A 12 -35.94 -3.99 18.00
N LEU A 13 -35.91 -2.88 17.26
CA LEU A 13 -35.76 -2.90 15.80
C LEU A 13 -34.34 -3.38 15.49
N LEU A 14 -34.22 -4.68 15.19
CA LEU A 14 -33.04 -5.22 14.53
C LEU A 14 -33.05 -4.67 13.10
N LEU A 15 -32.22 -3.65 12.84
CA LEU A 15 -31.82 -3.29 11.48
C LEU A 15 -31.13 -4.52 10.88
N GLN A 16 -31.84 -5.24 10.02
CA GLN A 16 -31.23 -6.17 9.07
C GLN A 16 -30.39 -5.33 8.13
N CYS A 17 -29.08 -5.27 8.40
CA CYS A 17 -28.10 -4.87 7.40
C CYS A 17 -28.15 -5.96 6.32
N SER A 18 -28.68 -5.64 5.14
CA SER A 18 -28.59 -6.54 3.99
C SER A 18 -27.12 -6.64 3.58
N ASP A 19 -26.52 -7.81 3.76
CA ASP A 19 -25.20 -8.20 3.25
C ASP A 19 -25.23 -8.32 1.71
N GLU A 20 -25.65 -7.27 1.00
CA GLU A 20 -25.38 -7.18 -0.44
C GLU A 20 -23.94 -6.72 -0.62
N SER A 21 -23.13 -7.57 -1.25
CA SER A 21 -21.77 -7.21 -1.62
C SER A 21 -21.79 -5.95 -2.50
N PRO A 22 -20.86 -4.99 -2.29
CA PRO A 22 -20.82 -3.79 -3.09
C PRO A 22 -20.73 -4.13 -4.58
N ASN A 23 -21.43 -3.38 -5.42
CA ASN A 23 -21.23 -3.48 -6.86
C ASN A 23 -19.85 -2.89 -7.22
N TYR A 24 -18.80 -3.70 -7.19
CA TYR A 24 -17.42 -3.26 -7.41
C TYR A 24 -17.19 -2.66 -8.81
N LYS A 25 -17.91 -3.11 -9.83
CA LYS A 25 -17.86 -2.47 -11.16
C LYS A 25 -18.31 -1.02 -11.08
N ALA A 26 -19.46 -0.82 -10.42
CA ALA A 26 -20.02 0.50 -10.21
C ALA A 26 -19.25 1.33 -9.19
N LEU A 27 -18.48 0.74 -8.26
CA LEU A 27 -17.66 1.41 -7.24
C LEU A 27 -16.25 1.79 -7.73
N LEU A 28 -15.62 0.94 -8.55
CA LEU A 28 -14.30 1.18 -9.13
C LEU A 28 -14.34 1.78 -10.54
N GLY A 29 -15.52 1.79 -11.17
CA GLY A 29 -15.74 2.41 -12.48
C GLY A 29 -15.01 1.64 -13.56
N VAL A 30 -15.25 0.33 -13.58
CA VAL A 30 -14.65 -0.62 -14.51
C VAL A 30 -15.73 -1.51 -15.10
N ASP A 31 -15.53 -1.94 -16.34
CA ASP A 31 -16.48 -2.81 -17.04
C ASP A 31 -16.31 -4.29 -16.64
N ILE A 32 -15.08 -4.66 -16.26
CA ILE A 32 -14.65 -6.03 -15.98
C ILE A 32 -13.93 -6.06 -14.63
N LEU A 33 -14.30 -7.02 -13.79
CA LEU A 33 -13.56 -7.36 -12.58
C LEU A 33 -12.61 -8.52 -12.89
N PRO A 34 -11.41 -8.54 -12.30
CA PRO A 34 -10.54 -9.69 -12.43
C PRO A 34 -11.10 -10.90 -11.69
N ASN A 35 -10.65 -12.08 -12.10
CA ASN A 35 -10.82 -13.34 -11.39
C ASN A 35 -9.43 -13.88 -11.00
N GLU A 36 -9.17 -15.19 -11.15
CA GLU A 36 -7.85 -15.80 -10.96
C GLU A 36 -6.77 -15.32 -11.93
N HIS A 37 -7.16 -14.67 -13.03
CA HIS A 37 -6.25 -14.10 -14.01
C HIS A 37 -6.16 -12.57 -13.86
N PRO A 38 -4.99 -12.04 -13.46
CA PRO A 38 -4.81 -10.60 -13.30
C PRO A 38 -4.98 -9.86 -14.63
N ILE A 39 -5.76 -8.77 -14.61
CA ILE A 39 -5.94 -7.87 -15.77
C ILE A 39 -5.29 -6.53 -15.50
N PHE A 40 -5.08 -5.70 -16.53
CA PHE A 40 -4.55 -4.35 -16.32
C PHE A 40 -5.57 -3.46 -15.65
N PHE A 41 -5.12 -2.62 -14.72
CA PHE A 41 -5.92 -1.55 -14.15
C PHE A 41 -5.54 -0.22 -14.78
N LYS A 42 -6.52 0.45 -15.41
CA LYS A 42 -6.40 1.82 -15.94
C LYS A 42 -5.10 2.12 -16.71
N LYS A 43 -4.70 1.22 -17.62
CA LYS A 43 -3.44 1.30 -18.38
C LYS A 43 -3.32 2.57 -19.25
N GLU A 44 -4.46 3.15 -19.61
CA GLU A 44 -4.59 4.38 -20.40
C GLU A 44 -4.06 5.62 -19.68
N LEU A 45 -3.91 5.56 -18.35
CA LEU A 45 -3.40 6.68 -17.54
C LEU A 45 -1.90 6.91 -17.70
N VAL A 46 -1.16 5.99 -18.32
CA VAL A 46 0.30 6.07 -18.43
C VAL A 46 0.67 6.76 -19.74
N PRO A 47 1.21 7.99 -19.71
CA PRO A 47 1.60 8.69 -20.93
C PRO A 47 2.73 7.96 -21.66
N ASN A 48 2.83 8.20 -22.96
CA ASN A 48 3.96 7.71 -23.76
C ASN A 48 5.28 8.22 -23.18
N GLY A 49 6.22 7.31 -22.92
CA GLY A 49 7.54 7.66 -22.37
C GLY A 49 7.63 7.63 -20.84
N LYS A 50 6.52 7.42 -20.13
CA LYS A 50 6.50 7.27 -18.67
C LYS A 50 6.41 5.78 -18.25
N LEU A 51 6.76 5.51 -16.99
CA LEU A 51 6.59 4.24 -16.29
C LEU A 51 5.59 4.44 -15.14
N ILE A 52 4.73 3.46 -14.87
CA ILE A 52 3.90 3.41 -13.65
C ILE A 52 4.49 2.42 -12.65
N HIS A 53 4.67 2.83 -11.40
CA HIS A 53 5.39 2.04 -10.39
C HIS A 53 4.48 1.39 -9.36
N ARG A 54 3.60 2.17 -8.75
CA ARG A 54 2.70 1.74 -7.67
C ARG A 54 1.38 2.44 -7.87
N GLY A 55 0.29 1.75 -7.54
CA GLY A 55 -1.03 2.36 -7.52
C GLY A 55 -1.88 1.82 -6.38
N ILE A 56 -2.53 2.71 -5.65
CA ILE A 56 -3.38 2.40 -4.49
C ILE A 56 -4.70 3.16 -4.56
N LEU A 57 -5.72 2.62 -3.93
CA LEU A 57 -6.99 3.33 -3.72
C LEU A 57 -6.98 3.97 -2.33
N ASN A 58 -7.72 5.08 -2.17
CA ASN A 58 -8.05 5.57 -0.84
C ASN A 58 -9.03 4.61 -0.13
N PRO A 59 -9.24 4.75 1.19
CA PRO A 59 -10.12 3.84 1.93
C PRO A 59 -11.57 3.78 1.44
N GLN A 60 -12.05 4.87 0.83
CA GLN A 60 -13.40 4.96 0.26
C GLN A 60 -13.51 4.35 -1.15
N LEU A 61 -12.39 3.93 -1.75
CA LEU A 61 -12.30 3.37 -3.11
C LEU A 61 -12.73 4.32 -4.24
N ASP A 62 -12.81 5.62 -3.97
CA ASP A 62 -13.24 6.67 -4.90
C ASP A 62 -12.10 7.60 -5.36
N ALA A 63 -10.87 7.40 -4.88
CA ALA A 63 -9.67 8.05 -5.40
C ALA A 63 -8.56 7.03 -5.63
N TYR A 64 -7.90 7.08 -6.79
CA TYR A 64 -6.77 6.24 -7.15
C TYR A 64 -5.50 7.07 -7.26
N TYR A 65 -4.50 6.73 -6.47
CA TYR A 65 -3.19 7.36 -6.44
C TYR A 65 -2.18 6.45 -7.12
N PHE A 66 -1.30 7.01 -7.95
CA PHE A 66 -0.29 6.23 -8.64
C PHE A 66 0.99 7.02 -8.92
N THR A 67 2.14 6.36 -8.87
CA THR A 67 3.44 6.99 -9.16
C THR A 67 3.78 6.83 -10.63
N LEU A 68 4.16 7.94 -11.27
CA LEU A 68 4.78 7.96 -12.59
C LEU A 68 6.24 8.40 -12.51
N SER A 69 7.09 7.91 -13.42
CA SER A 69 8.46 8.43 -13.65
C SER A 69 8.81 8.43 -15.14
N ASN A 70 9.91 9.08 -15.51
CA ASN A 70 10.59 8.84 -16.78
C ASN A 70 11.20 7.43 -16.84
N LYS A 71 11.50 6.93 -18.04
CA LYS A 71 12.08 5.59 -18.26
C LYS A 71 13.50 5.41 -17.70
N ASP A 72 14.21 6.49 -17.49
CA ASP A 72 15.53 6.52 -16.85
C ASP A 72 15.44 6.59 -15.31
N PHE A 73 14.24 6.39 -14.75
CA PHE A 73 13.97 6.47 -13.31
C PHE A 73 14.32 7.85 -12.74
N SER A 74 13.88 8.90 -13.43
CA SER A 74 13.87 10.29 -12.94
C SER A 74 12.45 10.86 -12.92
N ASP A 75 12.24 12.01 -12.26
CA ASP A 75 10.98 12.76 -12.28
C ASP A 75 9.80 11.93 -11.74
N PHE A 76 9.98 11.43 -10.52
CA PHE A 76 8.95 10.68 -9.81
C PHE A 76 7.92 11.63 -9.21
N ASP A 77 6.68 11.45 -9.64
CA ASP A 77 5.53 12.20 -9.12
C ASP A 77 4.40 11.23 -8.79
N ILE A 78 3.66 11.55 -7.73
CA ILE A 78 2.40 10.90 -7.43
C ILE A 78 1.27 11.65 -8.11
N TYR A 79 0.43 10.93 -8.84
CA TYR A 79 -0.78 11.43 -9.47
C TYR A 79 -2.00 10.85 -8.78
N ILE A 80 -3.11 11.59 -8.87
CA ILE A 80 -4.42 11.20 -8.38
C ILE A 80 -5.46 11.35 -9.50
N ILE A 81 -6.38 10.39 -9.56
CA ILE A 81 -7.69 10.57 -10.18
C ILE A 81 -8.77 10.36 -9.13
N GLU A 82 -9.80 11.18 -9.18
CA GLU A 82 -10.94 11.09 -8.28
C GLU A 82 -12.18 10.67 -9.05
N ARG A 83 -13.07 9.93 -8.39
CA ARG A 83 -14.33 9.51 -8.97
C ARG A 83 -15.48 10.28 -8.38
N LYS A 84 -16.17 11.04 -9.23
CA LYS A 84 -17.36 11.81 -8.87
C LYS A 84 -18.46 11.50 -9.87
N GLU A 85 -19.66 11.24 -9.36
CA GLU A 85 -20.85 10.95 -10.18
C GLU A 85 -20.62 9.82 -11.22
N GLY A 86 -19.88 8.78 -10.80
CA GLY A 86 -19.59 7.61 -11.62
C GLY A 86 -18.45 7.78 -12.62
N LYS A 87 -17.87 8.97 -12.78
CA LYS A 87 -16.77 9.26 -13.72
C LYS A 87 -15.46 9.56 -12.99
N TRP A 88 -14.36 9.06 -13.55
CA TRP A 88 -13.02 9.40 -13.10
C TRP A 88 -12.57 10.73 -13.71
N SER A 89 -11.88 11.56 -12.94
CA SER A 89 -11.25 12.79 -13.42
C SER A 89 -10.03 12.49 -14.30
N GLU A 90 -9.52 13.53 -14.98
CA GLU A 90 -8.17 13.50 -15.55
C GLU A 90 -7.11 13.41 -14.44
N PRO A 91 -5.95 12.76 -14.69
CA PRO A 91 -4.83 12.73 -13.76
C PRO A 91 -4.31 14.13 -13.41
N GLN A 92 -4.07 14.34 -12.13
CA GLN A 92 -3.44 15.54 -11.60
C GLN A 92 -2.40 15.16 -10.55
N LYS A 93 -1.37 15.98 -10.35
CA LYS A 93 -0.37 15.74 -9.30
C LYS A 93 -1.06 15.74 -7.93
N ALA A 94 -0.66 14.83 -7.05
CA ALA A 94 -1.16 14.79 -5.69
C ALA A 94 -0.70 16.04 -4.92
N PHE A 95 -1.55 16.54 -4.02
CA PHE A 95 -1.35 17.79 -3.29
C PHE A 95 -0.09 17.81 -2.41
N PHE A 96 0.48 16.64 -2.09
CA PHE A 96 1.64 16.48 -1.22
C PHE A 96 2.95 16.23 -1.98
N ASN A 97 2.94 16.24 -3.32
CA ASN A 97 4.17 16.27 -4.11
C ASN A 97 4.97 17.55 -3.81
N SER A 98 6.26 17.49 -4.09
CA SER A 98 7.22 18.58 -4.00
C SER A 98 7.88 18.83 -5.36
N GLU A 99 8.90 19.68 -5.39
CA GLU A 99 9.81 19.81 -6.54
C GLU A 99 10.84 18.67 -6.64
N TYR A 100 10.88 17.80 -5.63
CA TYR A 100 11.74 16.62 -5.55
C TYR A 100 10.96 15.35 -5.92
N ASP A 101 11.69 14.25 -6.07
CA ASP A 101 11.10 12.96 -6.41
C ASP A 101 10.23 12.43 -5.24
N ASP A 102 8.99 12.03 -5.55
CA ASP A 102 8.00 11.52 -4.61
C ASP A 102 7.36 10.22 -5.13
N HIS A 103 7.36 9.14 -4.32
CA HIS A 103 6.74 7.86 -4.72
C HIS A 103 6.27 6.96 -3.58
N GLY A 104 5.77 5.77 -3.95
CA GLY A 104 5.70 4.62 -3.03
C GLY A 104 4.67 4.77 -1.92
N MET A 105 3.60 5.52 -2.15
CA MET A 105 2.64 5.91 -1.14
C MET A 105 1.81 4.75 -0.55
N SER A 106 1.27 4.98 0.65
CA SER A 106 0.33 4.11 1.35
C SER A 106 -0.57 4.92 2.29
N PHE A 107 -1.85 4.54 2.39
CA PHE A 107 -2.77 5.09 3.39
C PHE A 107 -2.62 4.35 4.72
N SER A 108 -2.81 5.06 5.83
CA SER A 108 -3.14 4.39 7.08
C SER A 108 -4.53 3.73 6.97
N PRO A 109 -4.78 2.60 7.66
CA PRO A 109 -6.08 1.91 7.58
C PRO A 109 -7.29 2.79 7.93
N ASP A 110 -7.10 3.73 8.86
CA ASP A 110 -8.12 4.71 9.27
C ASP A 110 -8.34 5.86 8.27
N GLY A 111 -7.55 5.93 7.19
CA GLY A 111 -7.58 6.97 6.18
C GLY A 111 -7.08 8.35 6.63
N LYS A 112 -6.57 8.46 7.85
CA LYS A 112 -6.17 9.76 8.42
C LYS A 112 -4.76 10.17 8.04
N ARG A 113 -3.98 9.31 7.41
CA ARG A 113 -2.57 9.58 7.06
C ARG A 113 -2.24 9.00 5.70
N ILE A 114 -1.37 9.68 4.99
CA ILE A 114 -0.67 9.14 3.82
C ILE A 114 0.81 9.14 4.15
N TYR A 115 1.43 7.98 4.03
CA TYR A 115 2.88 7.81 4.11
C TYR A 115 3.43 7.65 2.69
N PHE A 116 4.60 8.20 2.41
CA PHE A 116 5.24 8.11 1.10
C PHE A 116 6.75 8.28 1.22
N SER A 117 7.48 7.96 0.16
CA SER A 117 8.92 8.21 0.06
C SER A 117 9.16 9.52 -0.69
N SER A 118 10.14 10.30 -0.24
CA SER A 118 10.57 11.53 -0.93
C SER A 118 12.08 11.72 -0.85
N THR A 119 12.66 12.36 -1.87
CA THR A 119 14.04 12.88 -1.84
C THR A 119 14.14 14.33 -1.39
N ARG A 120 13.02 14.94 -0.96
CA ARG A 120 13.03 16.32 -0.45
C ARG A 120 13.96 16.48 0.76
N PRO A 121 14.72 17.60 0.84
CA PRO A 121 15.71 17.80 1.88
C PRO A 121 15.07 18.02 3.24
N ILE A 122 15.75 17.56 4.30
CA ILE A 122 15.28 17.71 5.67
C ILE A 122 16.01 18.89 6.30
N ILE A 123 15.36 20.06 6.27
CA ILE A 123 15.95 21.32 6.75
C ILE A 123 16.39 21.20 8.22
N GLY A 124 17.61 21.65 8.51
CA GLY A 124 18.17 21.64 9.85
C GLY A 124 18.73 20.30 10.31
N LYS A 125 18.79 19.28 9.43
CA LYS A 125 19.51 18.03 9.69
C LYS A 125 20.52 17.76 8.57
N ASP A 126 21.72 17.31 8.93
CA ASP A 126 22.74 16.86 7.98
C ASP A 126 22.50 15.38 7.66
N LEU A 127 21.56 15.12 6.73
CA LEU A 127 21.17 13.78 6.31
C LEU A 127 21.51 13.56 4.83
N PRO A 128 21.82 12.32 4.40
CA PRO A 128 22.08 12.03 3.01
C PRO A 128 20.90 12.40 2.09
N GLU A 129 21.22 12.92 0.92
CA GLU A 129 20.27 13.12 -0.18
C GLU A 129 19.86 11.76 -0.75
N THR A 130 18.80 11.19 -0.20
CA THR A 130 18.28 9.89 -0.57
C THR A 130 16.79 9.81 -0.26
N TRP A 131 16.18 8.64 -0.49
CA TRP A 131 14.79 8.41 -0.12
C TRP A 131 14.64 8.35 1.40
N HIS A 132 13.79 9.24 1.90
CA HIS A 132 13.32 9.26 3.27
C HIS A 132 11.81 9.05 3.30
N LEU A 133 11.27 8.68 4.47
CA LEU A 133 9.83 8.56 4.66
C LEU A 133 9.22 9.89 5.10
N TRP A 134 8.07 10.19 4.54
CA TRP A 134 7.28 11.40 4.81
C TRP A 134 5.83 11.02 5.06
N ARG A 135 5.12 11.91 5.76
CA ARG A 135 3.69 11.73 6.06
C ARG A 135 2.94 13.04 5.94
N THR A 136 1.72 13.00 5.42
CA THR A 136 0.70 14.05 5.65
C THR A 136 -0.45 13.49 6.49
N ASN A 137 -1.05 14.35 7.32
CA ASN A 137 -2.17 14.00 8.21
C ASN A 137 -3.46 14.67 7.72
N ASN A 138 -4.58 13.97 7.84
CA ASN A 138 -5.91 14.48 7.56
C ASN A 138 -6.59 14.88 8.87
N ASN A 139 -6.81 16.18 9.05
CA ASN A 139 -7.54 16.77 10.15
C ASN A 139 -8.95 17.15 9.65
N ASN A 140 -9.90 16.22 9.77
CA ASN A 140 -11.32 16.42 9.44
C ASN A 140 -11.55 16.96 8.01
N GLY A 141 -10.91 16.34 7.01
CA GLY A 141 -11.01 16.68 5.60
C GLY A 141 -9.92 17.63 5.10
N THR A 142 -9.11 18.21 5.99
CA THR A 142 -7.99 19.08 5.62
C THR A 142 -6.67 18.35 5.82
N TRP A 143 -5.90 18.20 4.74
CA TRP A 143 -4.56 17.62 4.80
C TRP A 143 -3.53 18.65 5.27
N THR A 144 -2.59 18.21 6.10
CA THR A 144 -1.46 19.04 6.55
C THR A 144 -0.34 19.05 5.53
N GLU A 145 0.55 20.03 5.63
CA GLU A 145 1.86 19.93 4.98
C GLU A 145 2.57 18.62 5.37
N PRO A 146 3.32 17.99 4.44
CA PRO A 146 4.04 16.78 4.76
C PRO A 146 5.18 17.01 5.76
N GLU A 147 5.35 16.06 6.67
CA GLU A 147 6.40 16.05 7.70
C GLU A 147 7.31 14.83 7.54
N TYR A 148 8.59 15.02 7.88
CA TYR A 148 9.58 13.94 7.90
C TYR A 148 9.25 12.90 8.96
N VAL A 149 9.27 11.62 8.58
CA VAL A 149 9.08 10.49 9.48
C VAL A 149 10.45 10.06 10.02
N ASP A 150 10.77 10.55 11.21
CA ASP A 150 12.06 10.29 11.86
C ASP A 150 12.10 8.88 12.49
N ILE A 151 13.00 8.03 11.99
CA ILE A 151 13.32 6.70 12.52
C ILE A 151 14.81 6.73 12.90
N PRO A 152 15.18 6.78 14.19
CA PRO A 152 16.51 7.27 14.59
C PRO A 152 17.68 6.47 14.00
N ASN A 153 17.63 5.14 14.03
CA ASN A 153 18.66 4.27 13.47
C ASN A 153 18.62 4.09 11.93
N MET A 154 17.73 4.79 11.22
CA MET A 154 17.61 4.72 9.75
C MET A 154 17.98 6.04 9.05
N ARG A 155 18.41 7.06 9.78
CA ARG A 155 18.74 8.40 9.25
C ARG A 155 19.85 8.41 8.19
N ASP A 156 20.78 7.46 8.27
CA ASP A 156 21.90 7.28 7.34
C ASP A 156 21.61 6.26 6.22
N LYS A 157 20.36 5.77 6.13
CA LYS A 157 19.91 4.76 5.18
C LYS A 157 18.99 5.36 4.12
N LEU A 158 18.90 4.64 3.01
CA LEU A 158 17.81 4.80 2.06
C LEU A 158 16.62 3.99 2.59
N ILE A 159 15.49 4.64 2.84
CA ILE A 159 14.25 3.99 3.30
C ILE A 159 13.06 4.39 2.44
N SER A 160 12.21 3.43 2.06
CA SER A 160 11.18 3.68 1.06
C SER A 160 10.06 2.62 1.07
N HIS A 161 8.96 2.90 0.35
CA HIS A 161 7.76 2.07 0.23
C HIS A 161 7.13 1.73 1.58
N PRO A 162 6.66 2.75 2.32
CA PRO A 162 6.00 2.55 3.60
C PRO A 162 4.67 1.78 3.45
N SER A 163 4.36 0.97 4.45
CA SER A 163 3.06 0.35 4.67
C SER A 163 2.80 0.27 6.17
N ILE A 164 1.62 0.68 6.64
CA ILE A 164 1.33 0.78 8.07
C ILE A 164 0.11 -0.05 8.45
N SER A 165 0.19 -0.78 9.56
CA SER A 165 -0.95 -1.51 10.14
C SER A 165 -1.76 -0.61 11.09
N GLU A 166 -2.95 -1.07 11.48
CA GLU A 166 -3.90 -0.34 12.33
C GLU A 166 -3.34 -0.06 13.72
N ASN A 167 -2.51 -0.96 14.25
CA ASN A 167 -1.79 -0.77 15.50
C ASN A 167 -0.61 0.22 15.41
N GLY A 168 -0.37 0.83 14.24
CA GLY A 168 0.66 1.83 14.03
C GLY A 168 2.06 1.29 13.73
N THR A 169 2.25 -0.04 13.56
CA THR A 169 3.54 -0.57 13.10
C THR A 169 3.76 -0.21 11.63
N LEU A 170 4.84 0.53 11.34
CA LEU A 170 5.23 0.93 10.00
C LEU A 170 6.28 -0.05 9.45
N TYR A 171 5.99 -0.67 8.31
CA TYR A 171 6.90 -1.52 7.53
C TYR A 171 7.39 -0.76 6.32
N PHE A 172 8.66 -0.94 5.96
CA PHE A 172 9.30 -0.29 4.82
C PHE A 172 10.51 -1.11 4.40
N HIS A 173 11.03 -0.90 3.20
CA HIS A 173 12.35 -1.44 2.86
C HIS A 173 13.44 -0.43 3.19
N ALA A 174 14.61 -0.94 3.55
CA ALA A 174 15.80 -0.15 3.82
C ALA A 174 17.04 -0.78 3.17
N SER A 175 17.99 0.05 2.75
CA SER A 175 19.28 -0.37 2.22
C SER A 175 20.38 0.62 2.64
N ASN A 176 21.63 0.25 2.35
CA ASN A 176 22.70 1.25 2.23
C ASN A 176 22.41 2.21 1.05
N LEU A 177 23.11 3.34 1.01
CA LEU A 177 22.95 4.36 -0.05
C LEU A 177 23.31 3.85 -1.45
N ASP A 178 24.16 2.81 -1.53
CA ASP A 178 24.51 2.11 -2.76
C ASP A 178 23.50 1.01 -3.15
N TYR A 179 22.31 1.01 -2.52
CA TYR A 179 21.25 0.01 -2.67
C TYR A 179 21.63 -1.41 -2.21
N SER A 180 22.80 -1.62 -1.62
CA SER A 180 23.19 -2.91 -1.06
C SER A 180 22.43 -3.23 0.23
N LYS A 181 22.29 -4.53 0.53
CA LYS A 181 21.63 -5.05 1.74
C LYS A 181 20.15 -4.64 1.88
N MET A 182 19.46 -4.46 0.75
CA MET A 182 18.02 -4.18 0.69
C MET A 182 17.20 -5.25 1.42
N ASP A 183 16.48 -4.86 2.46
CA ASP A 183 15.59 -5.75 3.20
C ASP A 183 14.43 -5.00 3.85
N ILE A 184 13.47 -5.73 4.43
CA ILE A 184 12.31 -5.14 5.08
C ILE A 184 12.59 -4.91 6.56
N TYR A 185 12.25 -3.72 7.03
CA TYR A 185 12.33 -3.30 8.41
C TYR A 185 10.95 -2.87 8.89
N HIS A 186 10.76 -2.85 10.20
CA HIS A 186 9.56 -2.30 10.80
C HIS A 186 9.92 -1.45 12.02
N SER A 187 9.12 -0.42 12.27
CA SER A 187 9.22 0.43 13.47
C SER A 187 7.86 0.56 14.12
N VAL A 188 7.83 0.46 15.45
CA VAL A 188 6.65 0.72 16.26
C VAL A 188 6.59 2.19 16.65
N GLN A 189 5.38 2.66 16.95
CA GLN A 189 5.14 4.03 17.37
C GLN A 189 4.85 4.08 18.88
N GLU A 190 5.51 4.99 19.61
CA GLU A 190 5.16 5.34 20.98
C GLU A 190 4.99 6.86 21.07
N GLU A 191 3.89 7.31 21.68
CA GLU A 191 3.59 8.75 21.86
C GLU A 191 3.68 9.57 20.56
N GLY A 192 3.24 8.96 19.45
CA GLY A 192 3.26 9.62 18.14
C GLY A 192 4.61 9.58 17.41
N LYS A 193 5.67 9.01 18.00
CA LYS A 193 7.02 8.93 17.40
C LYS A 193 7.43 7.50 17.08
N PHE A 194 8.10 7.30 15.95
CA PHE A 194 8.67 6.01 15.60
C PHE A 194 9.94 5.74 16.40
N LYS A 195 10.09 4.49 16.84
CA LYS A 195 11.31 3.99 17.50
C LYS A 195 12.35 3.56 16.49
N ASP A 196 13.49 3.10 17.00
CA ASP A 196 14.45 2.37 16.18
C ASP A 196 13.76 1.21 15.46
N ALA A 197 14.07 1.07 14.19
CA ALA A 197 13.50 0.02 13.37
C ALA A 197 14.26 -1.29 13.56
N GLU A 198 13.52 -2.38 13.54
CA GLU A 198 14.02 -3.74 13.58
C GLU A 198 13.91 -4.38 12.20
N LYS A 199 14.92 -5.16 11.82
CA LYS A 199 14.86 -5.97 10.62
C LYS A 199 13.76 -7.02 10.76
N THR A 200 12.84 -7.08 9.80
CA THR A 200 11.72 -8.03 9.83
C THR A 200 12.24 -9.43 9.50
N TYR A 201 12.13 -10.36 10.44
CA TYR A 201 12.54 -11.74 10.22
C TYR A 201 11.50 -12.49 9.38
N LEU A 202 11.87 -12.83 8.14
CA LEU A 202 11.06 -13.59 7.20
C LEU A 202 11.81 -14.85 6.80
N SER A 203 11.15 -16.01 6.88
CA SER A 203 11.75 -17.31 6.61
C SER A 203 11.55 -17.73 5.16
N ASP A 204 12.40 -17.21 4.28
CA ASP A 204 12.61 -17.65 2.90
C ASP A 204 14.11 -17.82 2.64
N SER A 205 14.53 -19.04 2.27
CA SER A 205 15.91 -19.46 2.45
C SER A 205 16.91 -18.99 1.38
N ASN A 206 16.50 -18.27 0.33
CA ASN A 206 17.36 -18.07 -0.86
C ASN A 206 17.16 -16.75 -1.63
N THR A 207 16.80 -15.64 -0.98
CA THR A 207 16.65 -14.33 -1.66
C THR A 207 17.86 -13.43 -1.49
N TYR A 208 18.21 -12.61 -2.49
CA TYR A 208 19.26 -11.59 -2.38
C TYR A 208 18.85 -10.39 -1.52
N GLY A 209 17.54 -10.16 -1.37
CA GLY A 209 16.96 -9.06 -0.61
C GLY A 209 15.44 -9.06 -0.72
N ARG A 210 14.79 -8.10 -0.06
CA ARG A 210 13.33 -7.96 -0.05
C ARG A 210 12.95 -6.49 -0.18
N THR A 211 11.89 -6.20 -0.94
CA THR A 211 11.47 -4.83 -1.23
C THR A 211 9.95 -4.71 -1.36
N THR A 212 9.50 -3.45 -1.45
CA THR A 212 8.10 -3.03 -1.61
C THR A 212 7.12 -3.80 -0.70
N PRO A 213 7.25 -3.70 0.64
CA PRO A 213 6.36 -4.41 1.55
C PRO A 213 4.94 -3.82 1.53
N TYR A 214 3.96 -4.68 1.76
CA TYR A 214 2.58 -4.34 2.12
C TYR A 214 2.20 -5.16 3.34
N VAL A 215 1.83 -4.48 4.42
CA VAL A 215 1.23 -5.12 5.59
C VAL A 215 -0.29 -4.92 5.55
N SER A 216 -1.03 -5.96 5.88
CA SER A 216 -2.48 -5.90 6.11
C SER A 216 -2.84 -4.94 7.25
N ALA A 217 -4.05 -4.38 7.20
CA ALA A 217 -4.55 -3.45 8.21
C ALA A 217 -4.47 -4.06 9.63
N ASP A 218 -4.94 -5.29 9.81
CA ASP A 218 -4.90 -6.01 11.09
C ASP A 218 -3.49 -6.54 11.45
N GLY A 219 -2.51 -6.41 10.55
CA GLY A 219 -1.15 -6.91 10.74
C GLY A 219 -1.02 -8.44 10.64
N SER A 220 -2.05 -9.15 10.17
CA SER A 220 -2.10 -10.62 10.11
C SER A 220 -1.29 -11.23 8.97
N PHE A 221 -1.02 -10.48 7.91
CA PHE A 221 -0.18 -10.92 6.80
C PHE A 221 0.68 -9.78 6.22
N LEU A 222 1.80 -10.17 5.61
CA LEU A 222 2.73 -9.32 4.89
C LEU A 222 2.94 -9.85 3.47
N ILE A 223 2.85 -8.99 2.47
CA ILE A 223 3.21 -9.27 1.08
C ILE A 223 4.44 -8.44 0.73
N TYR A 224 5.38 -9.00 -0.03
CA TYR A 224 6.57 -8.28 -0.48
C TYR A 224 7.11 -8.85 -1.78
N ALA A 225 8.00 -8.10 -2.43
CA ALA A 225 8.78 -8.59 -3.55
C ALA A 225 10.11 -9.16 -3.07
N ALA A 226 10.37 -10.45 -3.33
CA ALA A 226 11.65 -11.08 -3.14
C ALA A 226 12.59 -10.78 -4.31
N ILE A 227 13.82 -10.37 -4.02
CA ILE A 227 14.85 -10.06 -5.02
C ILE A 227 15.62 -11.33 -5.33
N ASN A 228 15.37 -11.92 -6.50
CA ASN A 228 16.06 -13.10 -7.04
C ASN A 228 16.65 -12.78 -8.43
N LYS A 229 16.67 -13.75 -9.35
CA LYS A 229 16.89 -13.48 -10.79
C LYS A 229 15.78 -12.61 -11.38
N THR A 230 14.57 -12.78 -10.87
CA THR A 230 13.38 -11.95 -11.11
C THR A 230 12.87 -11.44 -9.76
N LEU A 231 12.00 -10.44 -9.79
CA LEU A 231 11.20 -10.10 -8.61
C LEU A 231 9.96 -11.01 -8.58
N ASP A 232 9.71 -11.65 -7.44
CA ASP A 232 8.52 -12.48 -7.20
C ASP A 232 7.78 -11.98 -5.96
N LEU A 233 6.45 -11.91 -6.02
CA LEU A 233 5.65 -11.64 -4.84
C LEU A 233 5.61 -12.86 -3.92
N MET A 234 5.81 -12.59 -2.64
CA MET A 234 5.76 -13.53 -1.53
C MET A 234 4.73 -13.07 -0.51
N ILE A 235 4.11 -14.02 0.20
CA ILE A 235 3.21 -13.75 1.32
C ILE A 235 3.60 -14.56 2.56
N CYS A 236 3.56 -13.91 3.72
CA CYS A 236 3.71 -14.51 5.03
C CYS A 236 2.49 -14.19 5.90
N GLN A 237 2.08 -15.13 6.74
CA GLN A 237 1.06 -14.92 7.78
C GLN A 237 1.74 -14.75 9.13
N LYS A 238 1.15 -13.94 10.01
CA LYS A 238 1.60 -13.73 11.39
C LYS A 238 0.84 -14.67 12.31
N ASP A 239 1.56 -15.46 13.09
CA ASP A 239 0.94 -16.32 14.09
C ASP A 239 0.52 -15.54 15.35
N GLU A 240 -0.20 -16.20 16.26
CA GLU A 240 -0.66 -15.62 17.54
C GLU A 240 0.49 -15.15 18.45
N LYS A 241 1.72 -15.62 18.20
CA LYS A 241 2.93 -15.21 18.94
C LYS A 241 3.67 -14.06 18.25
N GLY A 242 3.11 -13.50 17.17
CA GLY A 242 3.68 -12.41 16.41
C GLY A 242 4.78 -12.82 15.43
N LYS A 243 5.00 -14.13 15.21
CA LYS A 243 6.03 -14.63 14.30
C LYS A 243 5.48 -14.81 12.89
N TRP A 244 6.25 -14.40 11.90
CA TRP A 244 5.94 -14.65 10.50
C TRP A 244 6.14 -16.13 10.12
N SER A 245 5.18 -16.68 9.40
CA SER A 245 5.24 -18.01 8.80
C SER A 245 6.34 -18.09 7.74
N GLN A 246 6.64 -19.31 7.29
CA GLN A 246 7.40 -19.51 6.05
C GLN A 246 6.72 -18.77 4.89
N ALA A 247 7.51 -18.06 4.10
CA ALA A 247 7.00 -17.32 2.96
C ALA A 247 6.52 -18.26 1.86
N LYS A 248 5.39 -17.94 1.25
CA LYS A 248 4.84 -18.64 0.09
C LYS A 248 4.86 -17.72 -1.11
N ALA A 249 5.35 -18.20 -2.25
CA ALA A 249 5.26 -17.46 -3.50
C ALA A 249 3.82 -17.49 -4.02
N PHE A 250 3.38 -16.39 -4.63
CA PHE A 250 2.14 -16.42 -5.42
C PHE A 250 2.28 -17.32 -6.64
N ASN A 251 1.15 -17.81 -7.16
CA ASN A 251 1.12 -18.69 -8.33
C ASN A 251 1.56 -17.97 -9.62
N LYS A 252 1.69 -18.73 -10.72
CA LYS A 252 2.16 -18.21 -12.02
C LYS A 252 1.22 -17.22 -12.71
N ALA A 253 -0.02 -17.05 -12.24
CA ALA A 253 -0.89 -16.00 -12.75
C ALA A 253 -0.43 -14.62 -12.27
N VAL A 254 0.13 -14.55 -11.06
CA VAL A 254 0.72 -13.33 -10.48
C VAL A 254 2.22 -13.25 -10.78
N ASN A 255 2.99 -14.28 -10.41
CA ASN A 255 4.44 -14.33 -10.58
C ASN A 255 4.81 -14.84 -11.97
N THR A 256 4.99 -13.90 -12.91
CA THR A 256 5.38 -14.19 -14.30
C THR A 256 6.86 -13.87 -14.54
N ASN A 257 7.21 -12.59 -14.67
CA ASN A 257 8.58 -12.13 -14.84
C ASN A 257 8.75 -10.68 -14.32
N GLY A 258 8.93 -10.52 -13.00
CA GLY A 258 9.16 -9.21 -12.39
C GLY A 258 7.88 -8.58 -11.82
N GLN A 259 7.62 -8.81 -10.54
CA GLN A 259 6.50 -8.24 -9.81
C GLN A 259 6.96 -7.43 -8.59
N GLY A 260 6.27 -6.32 -8.33
CA GLY A 260 6.54 -5.50 -7.15
C GLY A 260 5.36 -4.63 -6.78
N ASN A 261 5.57 -3.76 -5.81
CA ASN A 261 4.56 -2.77 -5.40
C ASN A 261 3.18 -3.36 -5.06
N PRO A 262 3.10 -4.43 -4.24
CA PRO A 262 1.83 -5.01 -3.82
C PRO A 262 1.01 -4.00 -3.01
N TYR A 263 -0.31 -4.08 -3.17
CA TYR A 263 -1.30 -3.36 -2.40
C TYR A 263 -2.60 -4.17 -2.39
N ILE A 264 -3.22 -4.34 -1.22
CA ILE A 264 -4.55 -4.94 -1.11
C ILE A 264 -5.56 -3.85 -0.73
N THR A 265 -6.75 -3.89 -1.33
CA THR A 265 -7.84 -2.96 -1.01
C THR A 265 -8.29 -3.11 0.45
N PRO A 266 -8.79 -2.04 1.11
CA PRO A 266 -9.22 -2.06 2.51
C PRO A 266 -10.18 -3.19 2.91
N ASP A 267 -10.99 -3.65 1.96
CA ASP A 267 -11.96 -4.76 2.10
C ASP A 267 -11.35 -6.16 1.83
N ASN A 268 -10.04 -6.22 1.61
CA ASN A 268 -9.26 -7.39 1.24
C ASN A 268 -9.71 -8.09 -0.06
N LYS A 269 -10.46 -7.41 -0.95
CA LYS A 269 -10.98 -8.06 -2.16
C LYS A 269 -10.00 -8.12 -3.32
N PHE A 270 -9.22 -7.08 -3.55
CA PHE A 270 -8.35 -7.02 -4.72
C PHE A 270 -6.90 -6.80 -4.34
N LEU A 271 -6.00 -7.59 -4.93
CA LEU A 271 -4.56 -7.36 -4.92
C LEU A 271 -4.17 -6.59 -6.19
N PHE A 272 -3.53 -5.46 -6.01
CA PHE A 272 -2.85 -4.68 -7.04
C PHE A 272 -1.35 -4.91 -6.96
N PHE A 273 -0.70 -4.96 -8.12
CA PHE A 273 0.75 -5.10 -8.19
C PHE A 273 1.29 -4.58 -9.52
N ALA A 274 2.53 -4.12 -9.50
CA ALA A 274 3.27 -3.77 -10.70
C ALA A 274 3.84 -5.03 -11.35
N VAL A 275 3.85 -5.03 -12.69
CA VAL A 275 4.48 -6.06 -13.50
C VAL A 275 5.33 -5.42 -14.58
N GLU A 276 6.50 -6.00 -14.82
CA GLU A 276 7.34 -5.66 -15.97
C GLU A 276 6.93 -6.48 -17.20
N GLU A 277 6.58 -5.80 -18.29
CA GLU A 277 6.32 -6.41 -19.59
C GLU A 277 6.96 -5.60 -20.71
N ASN A 278 7.87 -6.21 -21.47
CA ASN A 278 8.58 -5.58 -22.59
C ASN A 278 9.27 -4.25 -22.19
N ASN A 279 10.01 -4.26 -21.07
CA ASN A 279 10.69 -3.10 -20.49
C ASN A 279 9.75 -1.92 -20.18
N LYS A 280 8.46 -2.21 -19.92
CA LYS A 280 7.47 -1.25 -19.44
C LYS A 280 6.81 -1.79 -18.18
N TRP A 281 6.67 -0.93 -17.19
CA TRP A 281 5.95 -1.28 -15.98
C TRP A 281 4.48 -0.92 -16.13
N LYS A 282 3.61 -1.79 -15.64
CA LYS A 282 2.15 -1.65 -15.68
C LYS A 282 1.58 -2.13 -14.35
N VAL A 283 0.40 -1.64 -13.98
CA VAL A 283 -0.33 -2.15 -12.81
C VAL A 283 -1.38 -3.16 -13.26
N LYS A 284 -1.37 -4.33 -12.63
CA LYS A 284 -2.42 -5.34 -12.73
C LYS A 284 -3.15 -5.46 -11.39
N TRP A 285 -4.34 -6.02 -11.45
CA TRP A 285 -5.14 -6.34 -10.28
C TRP A 285 -5.84 -7.70 -10.44
N VAL A 286 -6.10 -8.36 -9.31
CA VAL A 286 -6.60 -9.73 -9.24
C VAL A 286 -7.50 -9.92 -8.00
N ASP A 287 -8.50 -10.80 -8.10
CA ASP A 287 -9.37 -11.14 -6.96
C ASP A 287 -8.62 -12.03 -5.96
N VAL A 288 -8.56 -11.61 -4.70
CA VAL A 288 -7.78 -12.32 -3.67
C VAL A 288 -8.36 -13.70 -3.36
N GLU A 289 -9.69 -13.84 -3.30
CA GLU A 289 -10.32 -15.13 -2.98
C GLU A 289 -10.00 -16.20 -4.03
N SER A 290 -10.00 -15.81 -5.30
CA SER A 290 -9.67 -16.68 -6.43
C SER A 290 -8.23 -17.21 -6.39
N LEU A 291 -7.31 -16.47 -5.77
CA LEU A 291 -5.91 -16.89 -5.58
C LEU A 291 -5.76 -17.92 -4.46
N VAL A 292 -6.64 -17.89 -3.44
CA VAL A 292 -6.61 -18.81 -2.30
C VAL A 292 -7.29 -20.14 -2.63
N LYS A 293 -8.40 -20.11 -3.38
CA LYS A 293 -9.17 -21.31 -3.75
C LYS A 293 -8.42 -22.25 -4.71
N ASN A 294 -7.37 -21.77 -5.38
CA ASN A 294 -6.62 -22.48 -6.41
C ASN A 294 -5.15 -22.78 -6.02
N GLN A 295 -4.81 -22.72 -4.72
CA GLN A 295 -3.53 -23.16 -4.14
C GLN A 295 -3.67 -24.51 -3.45
#